data_AF-A0A963B7A2-F1
#
_entry.id   AF-A0A963B7A2-F1
#
_cell.length_a   1.000
_cell.length_b   1.000
_cell.length_c   1.000
_cell.angle_alpha   90.00
_cell.angle_beta   90.00
_cell.angle_gamma   90.00
#
_symmetry.space_group_name_H-M   'P 1'
#
loop_
_entity.id
_entity.type
_entity.pdbx_description
1 polymer ?
#
loop_
_entity_poly.entity_id
_entity_poly.type
_entity_poly.pdbx_seq_one_letter_code
_entity_poly.pdbx_strand_id
1 'polypeptide(L)'
;MVIEIPAQLAEPKQHLDRNKIWSAIMNKKLKLLGVAAAMSLSVNAQAAIIDLFSIPQNINDNTADATAVTATVTDAADPGSIIGGVRDISVNLINDTNPSTANMVEMDIFGGILSFSNDNGAGGEGIVQWDATPGLALNMTGLGGIDLRADGSNAFVYEVLSVDLGFQISIEVYTDATHWTKALIQTDNVGVDTIPFVNLENAALCGNVPPP
;
A
#
# COMPACT_ATOMS: atom_id res chain seq x y z
N MET A 1 -36.59 92.00 -32.84
CA MET A 1 -36.27 91.08 -31.74
C MET A 1 -36.24 89.69 -32.34
N VAL A 2 -35.04 89.15 -32.54
CA VAL A 2 -34.78 87.86 -33.20
C VAL A 2 -34.41 86.87 -32.09
N ILE A 3 -35.08 85.72 -32.05
CA ILE A 3 -34.79 84.63 -31.12
C ILE A 3 -34.21 83.50 -31.95
N GLU A 4 -32.91 83.23 -31.79
CA GLU A 4 -32.23 82.08 -32.39
C GLU A 4 -32.39 80.85 -31.49
N ILE A 5 -32.78 79.72 -32.09
CA ILE A 5 -32.82 78.40 -31.45
C ILE A 5 -31.48 77.71 -31.75
N PRO A 6 -30.70 77.25 -30.76
CA PRO A 6 -29.43 76.59 -31.04
C PRO A 6 -29.65 75.17 -31.59
N ALA A 7 -28.87 74.84 -32.61
CA ALA A 7 -28.87 73.55 -33.29
C ALA A 7 -28.48 72.41 -32.33
N GLN A 8 -29.23 71.31 -32.36
CA GLN A 8 -28.88 70.08 -31.66
C GLN A 8 -27.63 69.43 -32.28
N LEU A 9 -26.67 69.10 -31.42
CA LEU A 9 -25.52 68.26 -31.72
C LEU A 9 -26.00 66.84 -32.09
N ALA A 10 -25.66 66.39 -33.30
CA ALA A 10 -25.89 65.00 -33.71
C ALA A 10 -24.82 64.09 -33.06
N GLU A 11 -25.25 63.14 -32.23
CA GLU A 11 -24.37 62.08 -31.74
C GLU A 11 -24.08 61.05 -32.84
N PRO A 12 -22.82 60.62 -33.03
CA PRO A 12 -22.50 59.56 -33.97
C PRO A 12 -22.95 58.22 -33.41
N LYS A 13 -23.92 57.58 -34.09
CA LYS A 13 -24.28 56.17 -33.83
C LYS A 13 -23.07 55.29 -34.10
N GLN A 14 -22.37 54.87 -33.05
CA GLN A 14 -21.33 53.84 -33.17
C GLN A 14 -21.99 52.52 -33.58
N HIS A 15 -21.76 52.11 -34.82
CA HIS A 15 -22.22 50.84 -35.33
C HIS A 15 -21.34 49.74 -34.73
N LEU A 16 -21.70 49.27 -33.54
CA LEU A 16 -21.03 48.16 -32.87
C LEU A 16 -21.21 46.89 -33.72
N ASP A 17 -20.11 46.37 -34.24
CA ASP A 17 -20.09 45.13 -35.00
C ASP A 17 -20.47 43.96 -34.08
N ARG A 18 -21.69 43.46 -34.29
CA ARG A 18 -22.26 42.33 -33.53
C ARG A 18 -21.31 41.13 -33.50
N ASN A 19 -20.54 40.89 -34.55
CA ASN A 19 -19.65 39.73 -34.64
C ASN A 19 -18.48 39.83 -33.65
N LYS A 20 -17.97 41.05 -33.39
CA LYS A 20 -16.94 41.29 -32.38
C LYS A 20 -17.46 41.07 -30.96
N ILE A 21 -18.72 41.44 -30.71
CA ILE A 21 -19.37 41.24 -29.40
C ILE A 21 -19.54 39.75 -29.10
N TRP A 22 -20.01 38.96 -30.08
CA TRP A 22 -20.19 37.51 -29.90
C TRP A 22 -18.86 36.77 -29.68
N SER A 23 -17.80 37.14 -30.41
CA SER A 23 -16.46 36.58 -30.22
C SER A 23 -15.88 36.89 -28.82
N ALA A 24 -16.05 38.12 -28.34
CA ALA A 24 -15.60 38.52 -27.00
C ALA A 24 -16.37 37.81 -25.87
N ILE A 25 -17.68 37.58 -26.05
CA ILE A 25 -18.51 36.86 -25.08
C ILE A 25 -18.16 35.35 -25.06
N MET A 26 -17.95 34.73 -26.22
CA MET A 26 -17.57 33.31 -26.30
C MET A 26 -16.17 33.04 -25.71
N ASN A 27 -15.19 33.90 -25.99
CA ASN A 27 -13.84 33.77 -25.45
C ASN A 27 -13.78 33.92 -23.91
N LYS A 28 -14.68 34.71 -23.31
CA LYS A 28 -14.78 34.84 -21.85
C LYS A 28 -15.43 33.63 -21.20
N LYS A 29 -16.45 33.04 -21.84
CA LYS A 29 -17.13 31.83 -21.33
C LYS A 29 -16.27 30.57 -21.44
N LEU A 30 -15.49 30.44 -22.52
CA LEU A 30 -14.60 29.29 -22.72
C LEU A 30 -13.42 29.29 -21.75
N LYS A 31 -12.90 30.47 -21.38
CA LYS A 31 -11.80 30.61 -20.40
C LYS A 31 -12.23 30.34 -18.95
N LEU A 32 -13.51 30.53 -18.62
CA LEU A 32 -14.02 30.31 -17.26
C LEU A 32 -14.39 28.84 -17.00
N LEU A 33 -14.74 28.08 -18.05
CA LEU A 33 -15.05 26.64 -17.94
C LEU A 33 -13.79 25.75 -17.87
N GLY A 34 -12.64 26.21 -18.37
CA GLY A 34 -11.39 25.44 -18.35
C GLY A 34 -10.68 25.34 -17.00
N VAL A 35 -11.00 26.21 -16.04
CA VAL A 35 -10.29 26.28 -14.74
C VAL A 35 -11.00 25.48 -13.64
N ALA A 36 -12.31 25.28 -13.72
CA ALA A 36 -13.06 24.51 -12.74
C ALA A 36 -12.88 22.98 -12.87
N ALA A 37 -12.61 22.48 -14.07
CA ALA A 37 -12.39 21.04 -14.32
C ALA A 37 -10.97 20.55 -13.95
N ALA A 38 -9.98 21.45 -13.88
CA ALA A 38 -8.59 21.10 -13.57
C ALA A 38 -8.31 20.98 -12.05
N MET A 39 -9.13 21.63 -11.20
CA MET A 39 -8.95 21.59 -9.74
C MET A 39 -9.60 20.37 -9.06
N SER A 40 -10.35 19.54 -9.80
CA SER A 40 -11.00 18.32 -9.26
C SER A 40 -10.22 17.04 -9.53
N LEU A 41 -9.03 17.11 -10.14
CA LEU A 41 -8.23 15.94 -10.52
C LEU A 41 -6.92 15.78 -9.74
N SER A 42 -6.68 16.60 -8.71
CA SER A 42 -5.66 16.28 -7.72
C SER A 42 -6.18 15.20 -6.76
N VAL A 43 -6.41 13.99 -7.28
CA VAL A 43 -6.39 12.79 -6.45
C VAL A 43 -4.93 12.58 -6.06
N ASN A 44 -4.60 12.83 -4.80
CA ASN A 44 -3.34 12.36 -4.28
C ASN A 44 -3.46 10.83 -4.26
N ALA A 45 -2.77 10.15 -5.18
CA ALA A 45 -2.53 8.73 -5.08
C ALA A 45 -1.75 8.48 -3.77
N GLN A 46 -2.46 8.13 -2.70
CA GLN A 46 -1.84 7.68 -1.47
C GLN A 46 -1.62 6.19 -1.61
N ALA A 47 -0.39 5.74 -1.31
CA ALA A 47 -0.06 4.33 -1.31
C ALA A 47 -1.05 3.55 -0.42
N ALA A 48 -1.58 2.43 -0.92
CA ALA A 48 -2.37 1.53 -0.10
C ALA A 48 -1.51 1.03 1.07
N ILE A 49 -2.02 1.21 2.28
CA ILE A 49 -1.35 0.75 3.50
C ILE A 49 -1.65 -0.74 3.66
N ILE A 50 -0.61 -1.56 3.71
CA ILE A 50 -0.72 -3.00 4.04
C ILE A 50 -0.81 -3.17 5.54
N ASP A 51 0.18 -2.63 6.27
CA ASP A 51 0.20 -2.67 7.72
C ASP A 51 1.02 -1.50 8.27
N LEU A 52 0.49 -0.80 9.27
CA LEU A 52 1.21 0.24 10.01
C LEU A 52 2.02 -0.30 11.19
N PHE A 53 1.81 -1.57 11.56
CA PHE A 53 2.40 -2.21 12.74
C PHE A 53 2.16 -1.40 14.03
N SER A 54 1.05 -0.66 14.08
CA SER A 54 0.67 0.22 15.18
C SER A 54 0.07 -0.53 16.38
N ILE A 55 -0.45 -1.74 16.15
CA ILE A 55 -1.03 -2.59 17.18
C ILE A 55 0.02 -3.64 17.61
N PRO A 56 0.44 -3.65 18.88
CA PRO A 56 1.50 -4.55 19.33
C PRO A 56 1.13 -6.03 19.33
N GLN A 57 2.10 -6.87 19.00
CA GLN A 57 2.04 -8.33 19.12
C GLN A 57 3.45 -8.87 19.39
N ASN A 58 3.56 -9.89 20.23
CA ASN A 58 4.83 -10.53 20.55
C ASN A 58 4.63 -12.05 20.65
N ILE A 59 5.47 -12.81 19.97
CA ILE A 59 5.49 -14.28 20.02
C ILE A 59 6.92 -14.79 19.99
N ASN A 60 7.16 -15.89 20.68
CA ASN A 60 8.41 -16.62 20.64
C ASN A 60 8.15 -18.13 20.54
N ASP A 61 9.07 -18.82 19.88
CA ASP A 61 9.11 -20.27 19.81
C ASP A 61 10.48 -20.76 20.28
N ASN A 62 10.47 -21.61 21.30
CA ASN A 62 11.65 -22.19 21.94
C ASN A 62 11.71 -23.72 21.78
N THR A 63 10.93 -24.27 20.85
CA THR A 63 10.83 -25.70 20.58
C THR A 63 11.01 -26.01 19.11
N ALA A 64 12.09 -26.70 18.76
CA ALA A 64 12.35 -27.15 17.39
C ALA A 64 11.52 -28.41 17.05
N ASP A 65 10.20 -28.27 16.97
CA ASP A 65 9.25 -29.37 16.75
C ASP A 65 8.43 -29.25 15.46
N ALA A 66 8.80 -28.29 14.60
CA ALA A 66 8.12 -27.93 13.36
C ALA A 66 6.67 -27.43 13.55
N THR A 67 6.31 -26.99 14.76
CA THR A 67 5.03 -26.35 15.05
C THR A 67 5.25 -24.89 15.38
N ALA A 68 4.82 -24.01 14.49
CA ALA A 68 4.95 -22.58 14.71
C ALA A 68 4.04 -22.08 15.85
N VAL A 69 4.52 -21.09 16.60
CA VAL A 69 3.72 -20.32 17.55
C VAL A 69 3.08 -19.15 16.82
N THR A 70 1.79 -18.91 17.05
CA THR A 70 1.02 -17.90 16.30
C THR A 70 0.23 -16.98 17.21
N ALA A 71 0.12 -15.72 16.81
CA ALA A 71 -0.80 -14.77 17.39
C ALA A 71 -1.57 -14.00 16.32
N THR A 72 -2.83 -13.72 16.61
CA THR A 72 -3.72 -12.93 15.74
C THR A 72 -4.03 -11.60 16.40
N VAL A 73 -4.19 -10.55 15.59
CA VAL A 73 -4.77 -9.29 16.05
C VAL A 73 -5.71 -8.71 15.00
N THR A 74 -6.67 -7.94 15.48
CA THR A 74 -7.58 -7.16 14.64
C THR A 74 -7.23 -5.69 14.71
N ASP A 75 -7.56 -4.92 13.69
CA ASP A 75 -7.37 -3.47 13.63
C ASP A 75 -8.36 -2.66 14.50
N ALA A 76 -9.17 -3.31 15.35
CA ALA A 76 -10.22 -2.66 16.14
C ALA A 76 -9.74 -1.47 16.99
N ALA A 77 -8.48 -1.49 17.44
CA ALA A 77 -7.88 -0.40 18.21
C ALA A 77 -7.35 0.76 17.34
N ASP A 78 -7.09 0.51 16.05
CA ASP A 78 -6.60 1.49 15.07
C ASP A 78 -7.17 1.16 13.67
N PRO A 79 -8.46 1.45 13.42
CA PRO A 79 -9.14 0.96 12.22
C PRO A 79 -8.49 1.43 10.91
N GLY A 80 -8.28 0.50 9.98
CA GLY A 80 -7.60 0.73 8.71
C GLY A 80 -6.07 0.65 8.80
N SER A 81 -5.51 0.35 9.97
CA SER A 81 -4.06 0.15 10.13
C SER A 81 -3.55 -1.17 9.58
N ILE A 82 -4.44 -2.15 9.35
CA ILE A 82 -4.15 -3.48 8.83
C ILE A 82 -5.07 -3.76 7.64
N ILE A 83 -4.51 -4.12 6.48
CA ILE A 83 -5.30 -4.51 5.32
C ILE A 83 -6.18 -5.73 5.62
N GLY A 84 -7.46 -5.67 5.26
CA GLY A 84 -8.42 -6.72 5.61
C GLY A 84 -8.80 -6.76 7.10
N GLY A 85 -8.26 -5.87 7.94
CA GLY A 85 -8.62 -5.71 9.35
C GLY A 85 -8.06 -6.76 10.29
N VAL A 86 -7.31 -7.75 9.80
CA VAL A 86 -6.72 -8.84 10.58
C VAL A 86 -5.29 -9.11 10.13
N ARG A 87 -4.38 -9.25 11.11
CA ARG A 87 -3.02 -9.74 10.91
C ARG A 87 -2.77 -10.96 11.79
N ASP A 88 -2.21 -11.98 11.19
CA ASP A 88 -1.62 -13.11 11.89
C ASP A 88 -0.10 -13.04 11.78
N ILE A 89 0.58 -13.30 12.90
CA ILE A 89 2.02 -13.51 12.93
C ILE A 89 2.32 -14.90 13.43
N SER A 90 3.32 -15.53 12.84
CA SER A 90 3.78 -16.87 13.20
C SER A 90 5.30 -16.91 13.25
N VAL A 91 5.85 -17.65 14.22
CA VAL A 91 7.29 -17.85 14.36
C VAL A 91 7.55 -19.34 14.61
N ASN A 92 8.51 -19.90 13.89
CA ASN A 92 8.84 -21.33 13.92
C ASN A 92 10.34 -21.53 14.12
N LEU A 93 10.72 -22.20 15.20
CA LEU A 93 12.09 -22.64 15.42
C LEU A 93 12.35 -23.88 14.56
N ILE A 94 13.14 -23.72 13.50
CA ILE A 94 13.40 -24.80 12.54
C ILE A 94 14.54 -25.69 13.02
N ASN A 95 15.62 -25.08 13.50
CA ASN A 95 16.81 -25.79 13.94
C ASN A 95 17.46 -25.08 15.13
N ASP A 96 18.04 -25.87 16.01
CA ASP A 96 18.80 -25.37 17.15
C ASP A 96 20.07 -26.20 17.36
N THR A 97 21.23 -25.56 17.25
CA THR A 97 22.54 -26.18 17.47
C THR A 97 22.97 -26.13 18.94
N ASN A 98 22.24 -25.41 19.79
CA ASN A 98 22.45 -25.26 21.22
C ASN A 98 21.12 -25.31 22.01
N PRO A 99 20.41 -26.45 21.99
CA PRO A 99 19.06 -26.56 22.54
C PRO A 99 19.01 -26.22 24.03
N SER A 100 18.23 -25.19 24.37
CA SER A 100 17.90 -24.82 25.74
C SER A 100 16.50 -24.21 25.80
N THR A 101 15.83 -24.29 26.96
CA THR A 101 14.50 -23.66 27.14
C THR A 101 14.52 -22.13 27.05
N ALA A 102 15.72 -21.53 27.08
CA ALA A 102 15.93 -20.10 26.93
C ALA A 102 16.31 -19.70 25.49
N ASN A 103 16.58 -20.66 24.61
CA ASN A 103 16.97 -20.39 23.23
C ASN A 103 15.71 -20.34 22.36
N MET A 104 15.52 -19.26 21.61
CA MET A 104 14.28 -19.06 20.87
C MET A 104 14.48 -18.29 19.55
N VAL A 105 13.42 -18.34 18.75
CA VAL A 105 13.15 -17.37 17.69
C VAL A 105 11.96 -16.52 18.13
N GLU A 106 11.99 -15.23 17.82
CA GLU A 106 11.02 -14.25 18.28
C GLU A 106 10.59 -13.35 17.13
N MET A 107 9.31 -13.01 17.13
CA MET A 107 8.76 -11.92 16.34
C MET A 107 8.06 -10.92 17.27
N ASP A 108 8.46 -9.66 17.15
CA ASP A 108 7.92 -8.55 17.93
C ASP A 108 7.41 -7.44 17.03
N ILE A 109 6.22 -6.94 17.34
CA ILE A 109 5.61 -5.78 16.70
C ILE A 109 5.39 -4.73 17.79
N PHE A 110 6.11 -3.62 17.69
CA PHE A 110 5.96 -2.51 18.62
C PHE A 110 6.38 -1.19 17.96
N GLY A 111 5.63 -0.12 18.25
CA GLY A 111 6.00 1.23 17.81
C GLY A 111 6.05 1.42 16.29
N GLY A 112 5.26 0.66 15.52
CA GLY A 112 5.27 0.72 14.05
C GLY A 112 6.38 -0.09 13.39
N ILE A 113 7.05 -0.97 14.14
CA ILE A 113 8.18 -1.76 13.67
C ILE A 113 7.88 -3.23 13.89
N LEU A 114 8.09 -4.03 12.84
CA LEU A 114 8.19 -5.48 12.90
C LEU A 114 9.66 -5.87 13.07
N SER A 115 9.95 -6.67 14.08
CA SER A 115 11.27 -7.21 14.37
C SER A 115 11.21 -8.74 14.36
N PHE A 116 12.26 -9.35 13.82
CA PHE A 116 12.51 -10.78 13.92
C PHE A 116 13.91 -10.98 14.48
N SER A 117 14.06 -11.90 15.42
CA SER A 117 15.36 -12.27 15.98
C SER A 117 15.42 -13.74 16.31
N ASN A 118 16.62 -14.29 16.26
CA ASN A 118 16.92 -15.63 16.73
C ASN A 118 18.13 -15.59 17.64
N ASP A 119 18.14 -16.47 18.63
CA ASP A 119 19.32 -16.64 19.47
C ASP A 119 20.48 -17.32 18.72
N ASN A 120 21.67 -17.27 19.32
CA ASN A 120 22.85 -17.87 18.73
C ASN A 120 22.69 -19.39 18.57
N GLY A 121 22.78 -19.84 17.31
CA GLY A 121 22.66 -21.25 16.97
C GLY A 121 21.22 -21.71 16.72
N ALA A 122 20.23 -20.84 16.94
CA ALA A 122 18.86 -21.02 16.47
C ALA A 122 18.73 -20.53 15.01
N GLY A 123 17.95 -21.25 14.22
CA GLY A 123 17.48 -20.82 12.90
C GLY A 123 15.98 -21.01 12.84
N GLY A 124 15.28 -20.01 12.32
CA GLY A 124 13.83 -20.01 12.27
C GLY A 124 13.25 -19.23 11.11
N GLU A 125 11.94 -19.27 11.04
CA GLU A 125 11.14 -18.55 10.06
C GLU A 125 10.09 -17.71 10.78
N GLY A 126 9.87 -16.50 10.24
CA GLY A 126 8.79 -15.62 10.63
C GLY A 126 7.82 -15.43 9.48
N ILE A 127 6.52 -15.50 9.76
CA ILE A 127 5.45 -15.30 8.78
C ILE A 127 4.53 -14.19 9.28
N VAL A 128 4.17 -13.28 8.37
CA VAL A 128 3.07 -12.33 8.57
C VAL A 128 2.03 -12.59 7.49
N GLN A 129 0.77 -12.73 7.89
CA GLN A 129 -0.34 -13.04 7.01
C GLN A 129 -1.44 -11.98 7.14
N TRP A 130 -1.98 -11.57 5.99
CA TRP A 130 -3.12 -10.67 5.86
C TRP A 130 -4.15 -11.28 4.91
N ASP A 131 -5.18 -11.90 5.47
CA ASP A 131 -6.21 -12.60 4.71
C ASP A 131 -7.63 -12.37 5.25
N ALA A 132 -7.78 -11.35 6.11
CA ALA A 132 -9.03 -10.96 6.76
C ALA A 132 -9.70 -12.04 7.65
N THR A 133 -9.03 -13.17 7.92
CA THR A 133 -9.57 -14.24 8.78
C THR A 133 -8.59 -14.54 9.90
N PRO A 134 -9.02 -14.64 11.16
CA PRO A 134 -8.12 -14.99 12.23
C PRO A 134 -7.60 -16.43 12.11
N GLY A 135 -6.29 -16.62 12.29
CA GLY A 135 -5.63 -17.91 12.46
C GLY A 135 -4.66 -18.29 11.33
N LEU A 136 -4.06 -19.48 11.45
CA LEU A 136 -3.01 -19.95 10.54
C LEU A 136 -3.50 -20.42 9.17
N ALA A 137 -4.79 -20.70 9.02
CA ALA A 137 -5.31 -21.24 7.77
C ALA A 137 -5.50 -20.10 6.76
N LEU A 138 -4.64 -20.05 5.75
CA LEU A 138 -4.69 -19.02 4.72
C LEU A 138 -6.03 -19.00 3.97
N ASN A 139 -6.72 -17.88 4.05
CA ASN A 139 -7.89 -17.55 3.26
C ASN A 139 -7.48 -16.83 1.96
N MET A 140 -7.19 -17.62 0.91
CA MET A 140 -6.67 -17.15 -0.37
C MET A 140 -7.61 -16.18 -1.14
N THR A 141 -8.84 -15.96 -0.68
CA THR A 141 -9.79 -14.97 -1.23
C THR A 141 -10.26 -13.95 -0.20
N GLY A 142 -9.70 -13.98 1.02
CA GLY A 142 -10.25 -13.30 2.18
C GLY A 142 -10.16 -11.77 2.14
N LEU A 143 -9.20 -11.22 1.39
CA LEU A 143 -9.14 -9.78 1.11
C LEU A 143 -10.27 -9.29 0.19
N GLY A 144 -11.17 -10.16 -0.28
CA GLY A 144 -12.40 -9.74 -0.95
C GLY A 144 -12.19 -9.04 -2.30
N GLY A 145 -11.06 -9.28 -2.96
CA GLY A 145 -10.71 -8.66 -4.24
C GLY A 145 -10.16 -7.23 -4.13
N ILE A 146 -9.57 -6.86 -2.99
CA ILE A 146 -8.80 -5.62 -2.88
C ILE A 146 -7.75 -5.57 -3.99
N ASP A 147 -7.79 -4.50 -4.77
CA ASP A 147 -6.79 -4.21 -5.79
C ASP A 147 -5.63 -3.43 -5.15
N LEU A 148 -4.48 -4.09 -4.97
CA LEU A 148 -3.26 -3.50 -4.42
C LEU A 148 -2.62 -2.44 -5.34
N ARG A 149 -3.21 -2.19 -6.52
CA ARG A 149 -2.80 -1.18 -7.50
C ARG A 149 -3.81 -0.07 -7.68
N ALA A 150 -4.89 -0.05 -6.89
CA ALA A 150 -5.98 0.90 -7.05
C ALA A 150 -5.52 2.37 -6.95
N ASP A 151 -4.41 2.61 -6.25
CA ASP A 151 -3.72 3.88 -6.07
C ASP A 151 -2.71 4.22 -7.18
N GLY A 152 -2.45 3.32 -8.12
CA GLY A 152 -1.42 3.45 -9.15
C GLY A 152 -0.02 3.03 -8.69
N SER A 153 0.13 2.45 -7.50
CA SER A 153 1.38 1.88 -7.03
C SER A 153 1.81 0.70 -7.90
N ASN A 154 3.13 0.52 -8.04
CA ASN A 154 3.73 -0.50 -8.89
C ASN A 154 4.67 -1.44 -8.14
N ALA A 155 4.75 -1.33 -6.81
CA ALA A 155 5.62 -2.15 -5.98
C ALA A 155 5.12 -2.19 -4.53
N PHE A 156 5.47 -3.25 -3.81
CA PHE A 156 5.53 -3.18 -2.35
C PHE A 156 6.79 -2.42 -1.93
N VAL A 157 6.70 -1.69 -0.83
CA VAL A 157 7.82 -0.96 -0.25
C VAL A 157 8.01 -1.44 1.18
N TYR A 158 9.25 -1.72 1.55
CA TYR A 158 9.63 -2.04 2.92
C TYR A 158 10.93 -1.31 3.27
N GLU A 159 11.11 -1.01 4.55
CA GLU A 159 12.32 -0.38 5.07
C GLU A 159 12.96 -1.28 6.12
N VAL A 160 14.23 -1.60 5.90
CA VAL A 160 15.06 -2.31 6.86
C VAL A 160 15.70 -1.27 7.75
N LEU A 161 15.27 -1.21 9.02
CA LEU A 161 15.81 -0.26 10.00
C LEU A 161 17.13 -0.75 10.62
N SER A 162 17.27 -2.06 10.77
CA SER A 162 18.48 -2.72 11.28
C SER A 162 18.57 -4.15 10.76
N VAL A 163 19.79 -4.61 10.50
CA VAL A 163 20.09 -5.99 10.11
C VAL A 163 21.49 -6.34 10.61
N ASP A 164 21.63 -7.50 11.25
CA ASP A 164 22.92 -8.01 11.72
C ASP A 164 23.51 -9.05 10.73
N LEU A 165 22.63 -9.89 10.17
CA LEU A 165 22.88 -10.88 9.14
C LEU A 165 21.84 -10.74 8.03
N GLY A 166 22.28 -10.93 6.79
CA GLY A 166 21.34 -10.91 5.66
C GLY A 166 20.26 -11.99 5.81
N PHE A 167 19.05 -11.67 5.34
CA PHE A 167 17.89 -12.53 5.41
C PHE A 167 17.15 -12.56 4.07
N GLN A 168 16.30 -13.57 3.89
CA GLN A 168 15.46 -13.69 2.72
C GLN A 168 14.03 -13.27 3.06
N ILE A 169 13.46 -12.37 2.28
CA ILE A 169 12.02 -12.09 2.28
C ILE A 169 11.37 -12.88 1.16
N SER A 170 10.30 -13.60 1.49
CA SER A 170 9.38 -14.18 0.51
C SER A 170 8.05 -13.45 0.62
N ILE A 171 7.63 -12.76 -0.44
CA ILE A 171 6.27 -12.22 -0.54
C ILE A 171 5.46 -13.09 -1.47
N GLU A 172 4.33 -13.56 -0.97
CA GLU A 172 3.37 -14.37 -1.71
C GLU A 172 2.03 -13.63 -1.77
N VAL A 173 1.47 -13.51 -2.97
CA VAL A 173 0.23 -12.78 -3.22
C VAL A 173 -0.74 -13.68 -3.97
N TYR A 174 -1.97 -13.74 -3.46
CA TYR A 174 -3.04 -14.59 -3.98
C TYR A 174 -4.10 -13.72 -4.67
N THR A 175 -4.47 -14.12 -5.88
CA THR A 175 -5.72 -13.64 -6.52
C THR A 175 -6.88 -14.54 -6.15
N ASP A 176 -6.62 -15.86 -6.13
CA ASP A 176 -7.53 -16.89 -5.66
C ASP A 176 -6.73 -18.17 -5.31
N ALA A 177 -7.45 -19.23 -4.93
CA ALA A 177 -6.84 -20.50 -4.50
C ALA A 177 -6.00 -21.22 -5.57
N THR A 178 -6.13 -20.83 -6.84
CA THR A 178 -5.43 -21.42 -7.99
C THR A 178 -4.46 -20.45 -8.68
N HIS A 179 -4.50 -19.16 -8.33
CA HIS A 179 -3.69 -18.12 -8.92
C HIS A 179 -2.96 -17.32 -7.85
N TRP A 180 -1.65 -17.53 -7.77
CA TRP A 180 -0.76 -16.83 -6.85
C TRP A 180 0.62 -16.64 -7.47
N THR A 181 1.37 -15.70 -6.90
CA THR A 181 2.78 -15.46 -7.27
C THR A 181 3.63 -15.26 -6.02
N LYS A 182 4.87 -15.74 -6.08
CA LYS A 182 5.87 -15.57 -5.01
C LYS A 182 7.13 -14.89 -5.55
N ALA A 183 7.56 -13.84 -4.86
CA ALA A 183 8.83 -13.18 -5.10
C ALA A 183 9.76 -13.42 -3.91
N LEU A 184 11.02 -13.72 -4.19
CA LEU A 184 12.06 -13.88 -3.18
C LEU A 184 13.10 -12.76 -3.34
N ILE A 185 13.40 -12.08 -2.24
CA ILE A 185 14.41 -11.02 -2.18
C ILE A 185 15.41 -11.37 -1.10
N GLN A 186 16.69 -11.19 -1.42
CA GLN A 186 17.78 -11.26 -0.45
C GLN A 186 18.07 -9.85 0.03
N THR A 187 18.11 -9.68 1.34
CA THR A 187 18.25 -8.40 2.00
C THR A 187 19.42 -8.47 2.97
N ASP A 188 20.45 -7.68 2.73
CA ASP A 188 21.71 -7.70 3.49
C ASP A 188 22.14 -6.31 3.97
N ASN A 189 21.31 -5.29 3.77
CA ASN A 189 21.62 -3.90 4.07
C ASN A 189 20.41 -3.16 4.68
N VAL A 190 20.70 -2.12 5.46
CA VAL A 190 19.73 -1.15 5.97
C VAL A 190 19.27 -0.23 4.83
N GLY A 191 17.98 0.13 4.82
CA GLY A 191 17.42 1.09 3.89
C GLY A 191 16.06 0.67 3.32
N VAL A 192 15.56 1.51 2.41
CA VAL A 192 14.30 1.26 1.69
C VAL A 192 14.58 0.37 0.48
N ASP A 193 13.77 -0.67 0.34
CA ASP A 193 13.77 -1.53 -0.84
C ASP A 193 12.33 -1.79 -1.32
N THR A 194 12.22 -2.31 -2.54
CA THR A 194 10.93 -2.47 -3.21
C THR A 194 10.79 -3.84 -3.84
N ILE A 195 9.56 -4.34 -3.86
CA ILE A 195 9.19 -5.54 -4.62
C ILE A 195 8.29 -5.09 -5.77
N PRO A 196 8.84 -4.88 -6.98
CA PRO A 196 8.05 -4.50 -8.14
C PRO A 196 6.93 -5.50 -8.41
N PHE A 197 5.72 -5.02 -8.65
CA PHE A 197 4.59 -5.88 -8.99
C PHE A 197 4.80 -6.64 -10.29
N VAL A 198 5.66 -6.17 -11.20
CA VAL A 198 6.06 -6.93 -12.39
C VAL A 198 6.76 -8.26 -12.04
N ASN A 199 7.44 -8.33 -10.89
CA ASN A 199 8.00 -9.59 -10.40
C ASN A 199 6.88 -10.58 -10.00
N LEU A 200 5.72 -10.06 -9.61
CA LEU A 200 4.54 -10.84 -9.24
C LEU A 200 3.66 -11.19 -10.45
N GLU A 201 3.99 -10.67 -11.63
CA GLU A 201 3.34 -11.01 -12.91
C GLU A 201 4.16 -11.97 -13.75
N ASN A 202 5.38 -12.27 -13.32
CA ASN A 202 6.24 -13.17 -14.04
C ASN A 202 5.63 -14.58 -13.99
N ALA A 203 5.13 -15.05 -15.12
CA ALA A 203 4.53 -16.38 -15.25
C ALA A 203 5.47 -17.52 -14.81
N ALA A 204 6.79 -17.32 -14.79
CA ALA A 204 7.75 -18.28 -14.26
C ALA A 204 7.80 -18.33 -12.72
N LEU A 205 7.23 -17.33 -12.05
CA LEU A 205 7.08 -17.21 -10.59
C LEU A 205 5.61 -17.45 -10.15
N CYS A 206 4.67 -17.50 -11.09
CA CYS A 206 3.30 -17.94 -10.87
C CYS A 206 3.26 -19.46 -10.64
N GLY A 207 2.48 -19.87 -9.64
CA GLY A 207 2.54 -21.19 -9.02
C GLY A 207 2.64 -22.42 -9.95
N ASN A 208 3.31 -23.45 -9.42
CA ASN A 208 3.01 -24.84 -9.73
C ASN A 208 2.57 -25.51 -8.42
N VAL A 209 1.25 -25.58 -8.19
CA VAL A 209 0.55 -26.21 -7.04
C VAL A 209 0.94 -25.62 -5.66
N PRO A 210 -0.02 -25.24 -4.79
CA PRO A 210 0.32 -24.87 -3.42
C PRO A 210 1.06 -26.03 -2.72
N PRO A 211 2.09 -25.80 -1.89
CA PRO A 211 2.55 -26.85 -1.00
C PRO A 211 1.37 -27.31 -0.12
N PRO A 212 1.29 -28.63 0.18
CA PRO A 212 0.18 -29.22 0.93
C PRO A 212 0.04 -28.66 2.34
#